data_AF-A0A535RUY7-F1
#
_entry.id   AF-A0A535RUY7-F1
#
_cell.length_a   1.000
_cell.length_b   1.000
_cell.length_c   1.000
_cell.angle_alpha   90.00
_cell.angle_beta   90.00
_cell.angle_gamma   90.00
#
_symmetry.space_group_name_H-M   'P 1'
#
loop_
_entity.id
_entity.type
_entity.pdbx_description
1 polymer ?
#
loop_
_entity_poly.entity_id
_entity_poly.type
_entity_poly.pdbx_seq_one_letter_code
_entity_poly.pdbx_strand_id
1 'polypeptide(L)'
;MSLYTLALFLHVSGAIGAFVSLGIWLFGLSALRRARHVEQVRAIAWLIIIASPLMVFSVLLIGVAGLEMALSTWGLQTPGLPWHW
;
A
#
# COMPACT_ATOMS: atom_id res chain seq x y z
N MET A 1 -10.08 1.12 -21.57
CA MET A 1 -9.95 1.34 -20.11
C MET A 1 -9.36 2.72 -19.90
N SER A 2 -10.00 3.58 -19.11
CA SER A 2 -9.43 4.91 -18.85
C SER A 2 -8.23 4.80 -17.90
N LEU A 3 -7.31 5.77 -17.96
CA LEU A 3 -6.17 5.84 -17.05
C LEU A 3 -6.62 5.88 -15.58
N TYR A 4 -7.75 6.54 -15.31
CA TYR A 4 -8.39 6.57 -14.00
C TYR A 4 -8.79 5.16 -13.51
N THR A 5 -9.42 4.34 -14.35
CA THR A 5 -9.80 2.96 -13.97
C THR A 5 -8.59 2.09 -13.68
N LEU A 6 -7.50 2.27 -14.44
CA LEU A 6 -6.24 1.57 -14.20
C LEU A 6 -5.62 2.00 -12.85
N ALA A 7 -5.57 3.31 -12.58
CA ALA A 7 -5.08 3.85 -11.33
C ALA A 7 -5.92 3.34 -10.14
N LEU A 8 -7.24 3.35 -10.24
CA LEU A 8 -8.13 2.82 -9.21
C LEU A 8 -7.86 1.35 -8.91
N PHE A 9 -7.67 0.52 -9.93
CA PHE A 9 -7.31 -0.89 -9.74
C PHE A 9 -5.97 -1.05 -9.00
N LEU A 10 -4.93 -0.33 -9.43
CA LEU A 10 -3.61 -0.34 -8.80
C LEU A 10 -3.66 0.15 -7.35
N HIS A 11 -4.47 1.18 -7.08
CA HIS A 11 -4.67 1.72 -5.74
C HIS A 11 -5.31 0.69 -4.81
N VAL A 12 -6.38 0.02 -5.25
CA VAL A 12 -7.06 -1.02 -4.47
C VAL A 12 -6.16 -2.24 -4.26
N SER A 13 -5.44 -2.69 -5.29
CA SER A 13 -4.50 -3.81 -5.14
C SER A 13 -3.36 -3.46 -4.19
N GLY A 14 -2.85 -2.22 -4.26
CA GLY A 14 -1.88 -1.69 -3.32
C GLY A 14 -2.41 -1.68 -1.89
N ALA A 15 -3.66 -1.24 -1.67
CA ALA A 15 -4.31 -1.23 -0.37
C ALA A 15 -4.41 -2.64 0.23
N ILE A 16 -4.79 -3.63 -0.56
CA ILE A 16 -4.84 -5.05 -0.13
C ILE A 16 -3.43 -5.53 0.24
N GLY A 17 -2.44 -5.29 -0.62
CA GLY A 17 -1.05 -5.67 -0.37
C GLY A 17 -0.50 -5.06 0.92
N ALA A 18 -0.78 -3.77 1.16
CA ALA A 18 -0.36 -3.08 2.37
C ALA A 18 -1.01 -3.68 3.62
N PHE A 19 -2.30 -4.00 3.57
CA PHE A 19 -3.00 -4.67 4.67
C PHE A 19 -2.43 -6.06 4.97
N VAL A 20 -2.16 -6.86 3.94
CA VAL A 20 -1.56 -8.19 4.11
C VAL A 20 -0.16 -8.09 4.70
N SER A 21 0.68 -7.21 4.17
CA SER A 21 2.03 -6.96 4.71
C SER A 21 1.99 -6.50 6.15
N LEU A 22 1.11 -5.56 6.49
CA LEU A 22 0.94 -5.09 7.87
C LEU A 22 0.48 -6.22 8.80
N GLY A 23 -0.45 -7.06 8.33
CA GLY A 23 -0.90 -8.25 9.06
C GLY A 23 0.24 -9.23 9.34
N ILE A 24 1.06 -9.52 8.33
CA ILE A 24 2.27 -10.36 8.48
C ILE A 24 3.25 -9.73 9.48
N TRP A 25 3.42 -8.41 9.45
CA TRP A 25 4.34 -7.69 10.34
C TRP A 25 3.87 -7.75 11.80
N LEU A 26 2.58 -7.46 12.05
CA LEU A 26 1.98 -7.52 13.39
C LEU A 26 1.93 -8.95 13.94
N PHE A 27 1.59 -9.92 13.09
CA PHE A 27 1.65 -11.33 13.44
C PHE A 27 3.08 -11.77 13.76
N GLY A 28 4.04 -11.40 12.92
CA GLY A 28 5.46 -11.68 13.11
C GLY A 28 5.96 -11.13 14.45
N LEU A 29 5.67 -9.87 14.76
CA LEU A 29 6.02 -9.27 16.05
C LEU A 29 5.37 -10.00 17.23
N SER A 30 4.10 -10.36 17.11
CA SER A 30 3.36 -11.07 18.16
C SER A 30 3.91 -12.49 18.38
N ALA A 31 4.28 -13.18 17.30
CA ALA A 31 4.92 -14.48 17.33
C ALA A 31 6.34 -14.40 17.90
N LEU A 32 7.11 -13.36 17.56
CA LEU A 32 8.45 -13.12 18.10
C LEU A 32 8.43 -12.93 19.61
N ARG A 33 7.43 -12.19 20.13
CA ARG A 33 7.23 -12.00 21.59
C ARG A 33 6.95 -13.30 22.33
N ARG A 34 6.37 -14.30 21.66
CA ARG A 34 6.04 -15.62 22.23
C ARG A 34 7.12 -16.68 21.96
N ALA A 35 8.06 -16.40 21.05
CA ALA A 35 9.10 -17.35 20.68
C ALA A 35 10.06 -17.60 21.84
N ARG A 36 10.37 -18.88 22.09
CA ARG A 36 11.25 -19.33 23.18
C ARG A 36 12.56 -19.92 22.65
N HIS A 37 12.60 -20.24 21.35
CA HIS A 37 13.72 -20.89 20.68
C HIS A 37 14.24 -20.04 19.51
N VAL A 38 15.55 -20.12 19.27
CA VAL A 38 16.24 -19.32 18.24
C VAL A 38 15.79 -19.71 16.83
N GLU A 39 15.44 -20.98 16.58
CA GLU A 39 14.93 -21.40 15.27
C GLU A 39 13.59 -20.74 14.92
N GLN A 40 12.70 -20.56 15.91
CA GLN A 40 11.41 -19.90 15.72
C GLN A 40 11.60 -18.41 15.41
N VAL A 41 12.50 -17.74 16.14
CA VAL A 41 12.86 -16.33 15.87
C VAL A 41 13.42 -16.18 14.46
N ARG A 42 14.30 -17.08 14.03
CA ARG A 42 14.90 -17.05 12.68
C ARG A 42 13.85 -17.24 11.58
N ALA A 43 12.93 -18.18 11.73
CA ALA A 43 11.86 -18.41 10.76
C ALA A 43 10.94 -17.18 10.63
N ILE A 44 10.56 -16.57 11.76
CA ILE A 44 9.72 -15.36 11.78
C ILE A 44 10.48 -14.16 11.19
N ALA A 45 11.76 -14.00 11.49
CA ALA A 45 12.59 -12.93 10.93
C ALA A 45 12.67 -13.02 9.40
N TRP A 46 12.86 -14.23 8.85
CA TRP A 46 12.84 -14.45 7.40
C TRP A 46 11.50 -14.07 6.77
N LEU A 47 10.39 -14.43 7.42
CA LEU A 47 9.05 -14.05 6.96
C LEU A 47 8.88 -12.52 6.90
N ILE A 48 9.34 -11.81 7.94
CA ILE A 48 9.29 -10.34 8.01
C ILE A 48 10.17 -9.71 6.92
N ILE A 49 11.38 -10.24 6.70
CA ILE A 49 12.31 -9.74 5.67
C ILE A 49 11.70 -9.87 4.28
N ILE A 50 11.05 -11.00 3.97
CA ILE A 50 10.38 -11.22 2.68
C ILE A 50 9.14 -10.32 2.53
N ALA A 51 8.39 -10.08 3.61
CA ALA A 51 7.19 -9.23 3.57
C ALA A 51 7.50 -7.73 3.51
N SER A 52 8.70 -7.31 3.93
CA SER A 52 9.14 -5.91 3.93
C SER A 52 9.12 -5.24 2.55
N PRO A 53 9.72 -5.80 1.48
CA PRO A 53 9.64 -5.20 0.15
C PRO A 53 8.20 -5.14 -0.36
N LEU A 54 7.37 -6.17 -0.09
CA LEU A 54 5.95 -6.16 -0.47
C LEU A 54 5.21 -4.98 0.17
N MET A 55 5.53 -4.64 1.42
CA MET A 55 4.95 -3.47 2.10
C MET A 55 5.33 -2.17 1.41
N VAL A 56 6.62 -2.00 1.08
CA VAL A 56 7.13 -0.80 0.39
C VAL A 56 6.48 -0.65 -0.98
N PHE A 57 6.44 -1.72 -1.79
CA PHE A 57 5.78 -1.71 -3.09
C PHE A 57 4.29 -1.37 -2.99
N SER A 58 3.61 -1.93 -1.99
CA SER A 58 2.18 -1.68 -1.78
C SER A 58 1.91 -0.21 -1.43
N VAL A 59 2.71 0.38 -0.52
CA VAL A 59 2.58 1.80 -0.15
C VAL A 59 2.89 2.72 -1.33
N LEU A 60 3.90 2.41 -2.12
CA LEU A 60 4.22 3.17 -3.34
C LEU A 60 3.09 3.09 -4.35
N LEU A 61 2.51 1.91 -4.58
CA LEU A 61 1.35 1.72 -5.46
C LEU A 61 0.16 2.56 -5.01
N ILE A 62 -0.17 2.53 -3.72
CA ILE A 62 -1.24 3.36 -3.14
C ILE A 62 -0.96 4.85 -3.39
N GLY A 63 0.25 5.30 -3.07
CA GLY A 63 0.63 6.72 -3.16
C GLY A 63 0.60 7.24 -4.59
N VAL A 64 1.26 6.55 -5.52
CA VAL A 64 1.33 6.95 -6.94
C VAL A 64 -0.06 6.91 -7.57
N ALA A 65 -0.81 5.82 -7.39
CA ALA A 65 -2.14 5.71 -7.97
C ALA A 65 -3.13 6.69 -7.33
N GLY A 66 -3.03 6.93 -6.03
CA GLY A 66 -3.83 7.92 -5.32
C GLY A 66 -3.55 9.34 -5.81
N LEU A 67 -2.29 9.66 -6.05
CA LEU A 67 -1.89 10.95 -6.61
C LEU A 67 -2.43 11.14 -8.04
N GLU A 68 -2.31 10.13 -8.90
CA GLU A 68 -2.89 10.14 -10.26
C GLU A 68 -4.42 10.34 -10.22
N MET A 69 -5.12 9.64 -9.32
CA MET A 69 -6.56 9.84 -9.13
C MET A 69 -6.88 11.27 -8.68
N ALA A 70 -6.15 11.82 -7.71
CA ALA A 70 -6.37 13.19 -7.23
C ALA A 70 -6.13 14.22 -8.34
N LEU A 71 -5.04 14.09 -9.09
CA LEU A 71 -4.69 14.99 -10.20
C LEU A 71 -5.70 14.91 -11.35
N SER A 72 -6.16 13.71 -11.69
CA SER A 72 -7.18 13.54 -12.73
C SER A 72 -8.54 14.12 -12.34
N THR A 73 -8.90 14.05 -11.05
CA THR A 73 -10.17 14.63 -10.56
C THR A 73 -10.09 16.14 -10.29
N TRP A 74 -8.96 16.66 -9.78
CA TRP A 74 -8.85 18.05 -9.31
C TRP A 74 -8.06 18.95 -10.25
N GLY A 75 -7.10 18.41 -10.99
CA GLY A 75 -6.14 19.17 -11.80
C GLY A 75 -6.44 19.25 -13.29
N LEU A 76 -7.20 18.30 -13.85
CA LEU A 76 -7.40 18.17 -15.30
C LEU A 76 -8.86 18.30 -15.77
N GLN A 77 -9.85 18.24 -14.86
CA GLN A 77 -11.27 18.33 -15.19
C GLN A 77 -11.92 19.67 -14.79
N THR A 78 -11.13 20.65 -14.37
CA THR A 78 -11.63 21.99 -13.99
C THR A 78 -11.31 23.01 -15.09
N PRO A 79 -12.02 23.03 -16.24
CA PRO A 79 -11.94 24.16 -17.15
C PRO A 79 -12.66 25.34 -16.50
N GLY A 80 -11.89 26.28 -15.98
CA GLY A 80 -12.36 27.62 -15.62
C GLY A 80 -13.13 27.71 -14.30
N LEU A 81 -12.55 28.43 -13.35
CA LEU A 81 -13.35 29.13 -12.34
C LEU A 81 -14.26 30.13 -13.08
N PRO A 82 -15.60 30.03 -12.99
CA PRO A 82 -16.47 31.07 -13.52
C PRO A 82 -16.53 32.21 -12.50
N TRP A 83 -15.65 33.20 -12.64
CA TRP A 83 -15.67 34.43 -11.84
C TRP A 83 -16.80 35.36 -12.29
N HIS A 84 -18.04 35.00 -12.02
CA HIS A 84 -19.17 35.91 -12.15
C HIS A 84 -19.69 36.24 -10.75
N TRP A 85 -19.17 37.34 -10.18
CA TRP A 85 -19.81 38.10 -9.11
C TRP A 85 -20.73 39.14 -9.76
#